data_AF-A0A7C8E906-F1
#
_entry.id   AF-A0A7C8E906-F1
#
_cell.length_a   1.000
_cell.length_b   1.000
_cell.length_c   1.000
_cell.angle_alpha   90.00
_cell.angle_beta   90.00
_cell.angle_gamma   90.00
#
_symmetry.space_group_name_H-M   'P 1'
#
loop_
_entity.id
_entity.type
_entity.pdbx_description
1 polymer ?
#
loop_
_entity_poly.entity_id
_entity_poly.type
_entity_poly.pdbx_seq_one_letter_code
_entity_poly.pdbx_strand_id
1 'polypeptide(L)' 'VIERAFREVRRRTRPMSCFNHDQSIERIVYAVLNHLNEQWGKKPLKEFTHKS' A
#
# COMPACT_ATOMS: atom_id res chain seq x y z
N VAL A 1 -5.73 3.42 -7.26
CA VAL A 1 -5.30 3.43 -5.83
C VAL A 1 -4.55 2.14 -5.46
N ILE A 2 -5.18 0.98 -5.65
CA ILE A 2 -4.57 -0.35 -5.44
C ILE A 2 -3.28 -0.52 -6.28
N GLU A 3 -3.31 -0.10 -7.55
CA GLU A 3 -2.13 -0.13 -8.44
C GLU A 3 -0.93 0.67 -7.90
N ARG A 4 -1.18 1.76 -7.16
CA ARG A 4 -0.12 2.55 -6.52
C ARG A 4 0.52 1.79 -5.37
N ALA A 5 -0.28 1.06 -4.59
CA ALA A 5 0.22 0.19 -3.53
C ALA A 5 1.12 -0.92 -4.10
N PHE A 6 0.68 -1.62 -5.14
CA PHE A 6 1.47 -2.67 -5.78
C PHE A 6 2.76 -2.12 -6.44
N ARG A 7 2.69 -0.94 -7.07
CA ARG A 7 3.87 -0.27 -7.62
C ARG A 7 4.89 0.06 -6.53
N GLU A 8 4.43 0.49 -5.36
CA GLU A 8 5.29 0.84 -4.23
C GLU A 8 5.95 -0.39 -3.59
N VAL A 9 5.21 -1.50 -3.46
CA VAL A 9 5.80 -2.80 -3.05
C VAL A 9 6.89 -3.21 -4.04
N ARG A 10 6.58 -3.25 -5.35
CA ARG A 10 7.54 -3.63 -6.39
C ARG A 10 8.78 -2.73 -6.43
N ARG A 11 8.62 -1.43 -6.15
CA ARG A 11 9.74 -0.49 -6.07
C ARG A 11 10.70 -0.85 -4.93
N ARG A 12 10.17 -1.23 -3.76
CA ARG A 12 10.95 -1.58 -2.56
C ARG A 12 11.63 -2.93 -2.70
N THR A 13 11.01 -3.87 -3.41
CA THR A 13 11.58 -5.19 -3.66
C THR A 13 12.49 -5.26 -4.89
N ARG A 14 12.52 -4.22 -5.73
CA ARG A 14 13.35 -4.18 -6.95
C ARG A 14 14.84 -4.49 -6.76
N PRO A 15 15.53 -4.00 -5.71
CA PRO A 15 16.93 -4.35 -5.48
C PRO A 15 17.14 -5.73 -4.83
N MET A 16 16.07 -6.42 -4.42
CA MET A 16 16.12 -7.70 -3.71
C MET A 16 15.98 -8.83 -4.73
N SER A 17 17.08 -9.54 -5.01
CA SER A 17 17.09 -10.67 -5.96
C SER A 17 16.27 -11.86 -5.44
N CYS A 18 16.34 -12.13 -4.14
CA CYS A 18 15.55 -13.15 -3.45
C CYS A 18 15.27 -12.75 -2.00
N PHE A 19 14.25 -13.38 -1.41
CA PHE A 19 13.98 -13.28 0.03
C PHE A 19 14.39 -14.59 0.70
N ASN A 20 15.09 -14.51 1.82
CA ASN A 20 15.45 -15.69 2.60
C ASN A 20 14.24 -16.34 3.30
N HIS A 21 13.21 -15.55 3.61
CA HIS A 21 12.01 -15.98 4.34
C HIS A 21 10.80 -15.18 3.89
N ASP A 22 9.64 -15.82 3.83
CA ASP A 22 8.36 -15.19 3.42
C ASP A 22 7.95 -14.05 4.34
N GLN A 23 8.25 -14.16 5.64
CA GLN A 23 8.03 -13.09 6.62
C GLN A 23 8.68 -11.76 6.20
N SER A 24 9.76 -11.80 5.39
CA SER A 24 10.41 -10.57 4.92
C SER A 24 9.58 -9.81 3.91
N ILE A 25 8.96 -10.50 2.96
CA ILE A 25 8.07 -9.86 2.01
C ILE A 25 6.75 -9.44 2.68
N GLU A 26 6.23 -10.25 3.60
CA GLU A 26 5.02 -9.91 4.37
C GLU A 26 5.16 -8.58 5.12
N ARG A 27 6.28 -8.35 5.80
CA ARG A 27 6.55 -7.08 6.49
C ARG A 27 6.57 -5.89 5.54
N ILE A 28 7.16 -6.03 4.35
CA ILE A 28 7.21 -4.96 3.35
C ILE A 28 5.80 -4.63 2.86
N VAL A 29 5.01 -5.65 2.53
CA VAL A 29 3.62 -5.50 2.08
C VAL A 29 2.78 -4.85 3.18
N TYR A 30 2.87 -5.36 4.41
CA TYR A 30 2.17 -4.81 5.56
C TYR A 30 2.50 -3.34 5.78
N ALA A 31 3.79 -2.97 5.78
CA ALA A 31 4.21 -1.59 6.00
C ALA A 31 3.66 -0.63 4.92
N VAL A 32 3.65 -1.05 3.65
CA VAL A 32 3.09 -0.24 2.55
C VAL A 32 1.57 -0.06 2.71
N LEU A 33 0.86 -1.16 2.97
CA LEU A 33 -0.60 -1.11 3.13
C LEU A 33 -1.02 -0.33 4.36
N ASN A 34 -0.36 -0.54 5.51
CA ASN A 34 -0.64 0.19 6.74
C ASN A 34 -0.41 1.69 6.56
N HIS A 35 0.70 2.09 5.94
CA HIS A 35 0.96 3.49 5.64
C HIS A 35 -0.14 4.11 4.77
N LEU A 36 -0.60 3.41 3.72
CA LEU A 36 -1.67 3.90 2.86
C LEU A 36 -3.01 3.99 3.59
N ASN A 37 -3.34 3.01 4.43
CA ASN A 37 -4.55 3.02 5.25
C ASN A 37 -4.55 4.21 6.22
N GLU A 38 -3.43 4.50 6.89
CA GLU A 38 -3.29 5.68 7.75
C GLU A 38 -3.48 6.99 6.99
N GLN A 39 -2.99 7.07 5.74
CA GLN A 39 -3.18 8.25 4.90
C GLN A 39 -4.64 8.44 4.46
N TRP A 40 -5.36 7.35 4.15
CA TRP A 40 -6.77 7.43 3.77
C TRP A 40 -7.69 7.71 4.96
N GLY A 41 -7.38 7.16 6.14
CA GLY A 41 -8.13 7.48 7.37
C GLY A 41 -8.12 8.98 7.70
N LYS A 42 -7.09 9.71 7.27
CA LYS A 42 -6.96 11.17 7.47
C LYS A 42 -7.66 12.02 6.39
N LYS A 43 -8.14 11.41 5.32
CA LYS A 43 -8.85 12.08 4.21
C LYS A 43 -10.08 11.25 3.82
N PRO A 44 -11.15 11.27 4.64
CA PRO A 44 -12.42 10.69 4.22
C PRO A 44 -12.82 11.30 2.87
N LEU A 45 -13.25 10.45 1.94
CA LEU A 45 -13.78 10.92 0.66
C LEU A 45 -14.93 11.88 0.99
N LYS A 46 -14.87 13.12 0.46
CA LYS A 46 -16.01 14.03 0.55
C LYS A 46 -17.22 13.29 0.00
N GLU A 47 -18.33 13.34 0.74
CA GLU A 47 -19.60 12.76 0.31
C GLU A 47 -19.84 13.10 -1.15
N PHE A 48 -20.23 12.10 -1.94
CA PHE A 48 -20.53 12.26 -3.35
C PHE A 48 -21.63 13.32 -3.48
N THR A 49 -21.30 14.48 -4.05
CA THR A 49 -22.15 15.68 -4.04
C THR A 49 -23.41 15.57 -4.90
N HIS A 50 -23.67 14.41 -5.51
CA HIS A 50 -24.90 14.16 -6.23
C HIS A 50 -25.92 13.51 -5.28
N LYS A 51 -26.83 14.32 -4.74
CA LYS A 51 -28.11 13.83 -4.23
C LYS A 51 -29.02 13.62 -5.43
N SER A 52 -29.33 12.36 -5.73
CA SER A 52 -30.43 11.99 -6.64
C SER A 52 -31.78 12.35 -6.02
#